data_AF-A0A9Q0Q4J4-F1
#
_entry.id   AF-A0A9Q0Q4J4-F1
#
_cell.length_a   1.000
_cell.length_b   1.000
_cell.length_c   1.000
_cell.angle_alpha   90.00
_cell.angle_beta   90.00
_cell.angle_gamma   90.00
#
_symmetry.space_group_name_H-M   'P 1'
#
loop_
_entity.id
_entity.type
_entity.pdbx_description
1 polymer ?
#
loop_
_entity_poly.entity_id
_entity_poly.type
_entity_poly.pdbx_seq_one_letter_code
_entity_poly.pdbx_strand_id
1 'polypeptide(L)'
;MRKKGAVYDQTGCVDDTDLAGDVVQNLKDFLRTFYKKVTEADIEEFEANYRGSDSEKRDLIDLYKEWKGNMSRIFCSMLCSDPKLDSHRFKDILDEAISAGEVKRTKAYQKWAKRISETKPPTNPLERRGKSKKEPEADLFAIIS
;
A
#
# COMPACT_ATOMS: atom_id res chain seq x y z
N MET A 1 0.32 43.74 -8.43
CA MET A 1 1.04 42.49 -8.18
C MET A 1 2.48 42.78 -7.74
N ARG A 2 2.76 42.88 -6.44
CA ARG A 2 4.12 42.91 -5.88
C ARG A 2 3.99 42.78 -4.36
N LYS A 3 4.95 42.09 -3.73
CA LYS A 3 5.20 42.01 -2.27
C LYS A 3 4.63 40.81 -1.48
N LYS A 4 4.62 39.59 -2.04
CA LYS A 4 4.59 38.39 -1.15
C LYS A 4 5.99 38.04 -0.61
N GLY A 5 7.05 38.16 -1.43
CA GLY A 5 8.43 37.89 -1.00
C GLY A 5 8.95 38.84 0.08
N ALA A 6 8.73 40.15 -0.06
CA ALA A 6 9.26 41.14 0.88
C ALA A 6 8.62 41.07 2.29
N VAL A 7 7.38 40.55 2.41
CA VAL A 7 6.71 40.37 3.71
C VAL A 7 7.27 39.15 4.44
N TYR A 8 7.55 38.07 3.71
CA TYR A 8 8.20 36.87 4.25
C TYR A 8 9.59 37.17 4.81
N ASP A 9 10.40 37.93 4.04
CA ASP A 9 11.76 38.30 4.46
C ASP A 9 11.79 39.15 5.75
N GLN A 10 10.70 39.87 6.06
CA GLN A 10 10.60 40.74 7.24
C GLN A 10 9.95 40.08 8.47
N THR A 11 8.96 39.20 8.27
CA THR A 11 8.18 38.64 9.39
C THR A 11 8.40 37.15 9.61
N GLY A 12 9.07 36.46 8.67
CA GLY A 12 9.22 35.00 8.69
C GLY A 12 7.90 34.22 8.57
N CYS A 13 6.80 34.92 8.32
CA CYS A 13 5.45 34.37 8.28
C CYS A 13 4.89 34.58 6.86
N VAL A 14 4.50 33.47 6.22
CA VAL A 14 3.53 33.53 5.13
C VAL A 14 2.19 33.41 5.83
N ASP A 15 1.31 34.39 5.67
CA ASP A 15 -0.04 34.29 6.24
C ASP A 15 -0.71 33.03 5.63
N ASP A 16 -0.85 31.96 6.44
CA ASP A 16 -1.38 30.64 6.05
C ASP A 16 -2.86 30.71 5.64
N THR A 17 -3.46 31.90 5.73
CA THR A 17 -4.83 32.23 5.31
C THR A 17 -5.09 31.98 3.82
N ASP A 18 -4.06 31.92 2.96
CA ASP A 18 -4.19 31.56 1.54
C ASP A 18 -4.37 30.04 1.32
N LEU A 19 -4.12 29.22 2.36
CA LEU A 19 -4.46 27.79 2.42
C LEU A 19 -5.76 27.55 3.21
N ALA A 20 -6.61 28.57 3.34
CA ALA A 20 -7.91 28.45 3.97
C ALA A 20 -8.80 27.42 3.23
N GLY A 21 -9.74 26.84 3.99
CA GLY A 21 -10.54 25.68 3.57
C GLY A 21 -11.24 25.82 2.21
N ASP A 22 -11.55 27.03 1.77
CA ASP A 22 -12.21 27.29 0.48
C ASP A 22 -11.32 26.97 -0.74
N VAL A 23 -10.01 27.26 -0.66
CA VAL A 23 -9.04 26.91 -1.72
C VAL A 23 -8.82 25.39 -1.78
N VAL A 24 -8.74 24.76 -0.61
CA VAL A 24 -8.61 23.30 -0.49
C VAL A 24 -9.85 22.60 -1.00
N GLN A 25 -11.04 23.16 -0.76
CA GLN A 25 -12.30 22.58 -1.20
C GLN A 25 -12.50 22.71 -2.71
N ASN A 26 -12.17 23.88 -3.28
CA ASN A 26 -12.17 24.09 -4.72
C ASN A 26 -11.20 23.13 -5.44
N LEU A 27 -10.00 22.90 -4.88
CA LEU A 27 -9.06 21.92 -5.41
C LEU A 27 -9.62 20.49 -5.33
N LYS A 28 -10.27 20.11 -4.23
CA LYS A 28 -10.92 18.80 -4.09
C LYS A 28 -12.03 18.60 -5.12
N ASP A 29 -12.86 19.61 -5.34
CA ASP A 29 -13.98 19.55 -6.30
C ASP A 29 -13.48 19.51 -7.74
N PHE A 30 -12.43 20.28 -8.04
CA PHE A 30 -11.71 20.20 -9.31
C PHE A 30 -11.17 18.79 -9.55
N LEU A 31 -10.46 18.20 -8.58
CA LEU A 31 -9.92 16.84 -8.70
C LEU A 31 -11.02 15.78 -8.83
N ARG A 32 -12.15 15.92 -8.13
CA ARG A 32 -13.32 15.03 -8.26
C ARG A 32 -14.00 15.11 -9.63
N THR A 33 -13.82 16.21 -10.35
CA THR A 33 -14.34 16.36 -11.71
C THR A 33 -13.56 15.48 -12.70
N PHE A 34 -12.26 15.26 -12.46
CA PHE A 34 -11.41 14.41 -13.32
C PHE A 34 -11.35 12.96 -12.85
N TYR A 35 -11.39 12.73 -11.54
CA TYR A 35 -11.21 11.40 -10.96
C TYR A 35 -12.50 10.91 -10.31
N LYS A 36 -12.94 9.71 -10.70
CA LYS A 36 -14.05 9.01 -10.04
C LYS A 36 -13.76 8.89 -8.55
N LYS A 37 -14.78 9.11 -7.72
CA LYS A 37 -14.71 8.78 -6.29
C LYS A 37 -14.48 7.28 -6.14
N VAL A 38 -13.32 6.91 -5.60
CA VAL A 38 -13.01 5.52 -5.23
C VAL A 38 -13.93 5.12 -4.08
N THR A 39 -14.70 4.06 -4.28
CA THR A 39 -15.57 3.47 -3.26
C THR A 39 -14.88 2.27 -2.60
N GLU A 40 -15.36 1.84 -1.44
CA GLU A 40 -14.87 0.60 -0.81
C GLU A 40 -15.02 -0.60 -1.76
N ALA A 41 -16.11 -0.65 -2.52
CA ALA A 41 -16.34 -1.69 -3.52
C ALA A 41 -15.27 -1.69 -4.63
N ASP A 42 -14.81 -0.52 -5.07
CA ASP A 42 -13.74 -0.41 -6.06
C ASP A 42 -12.39 -0.93 -5.51
N ILE A 43 -12.09 -0.68 -4.24
CA ILE A 43 -10.88 -1.21 -3.56
C ILE A 43 -10.96 -2.73 -3.44
N GLU A 44 -12.14 -3.20 -3.04
CA GLU A 44 -12.48 -4.60 -2.87
C GLU A 44 -12.38 -5.40 -4.18
N GLU A 45 -12.81 -4.82 -5.29
CA GLU A 45 -12.68 -5.37 -6.64
C GLU A 45 -11.23 -5.35 -7.09
N PHE A 46 -10.51 -4.24 -6.86
CA PHE A 46 -9.09 -4.13 -7.18
C PHE A 46 -8.26 -5.20 -6.45
N GLU A 47 -8.48 -5.40 -5.14
CA GLU A 47 -7.77 -6.42 -4.36
C GLU A 47 -8.01 -7.82 -4.93
N ALA A 48 -9.26 -8.14 -5.27
CA ALA A 48 -9.62 -9.43 -5.84
C ALA A 48 -8.97 -9.66 -7.22
N ASN A 49 -8.87 -8.62 -8.04
CA ASN A 49 -8.24 -8.68 -9.36
C ASN A 49 -6.71 -8.67 -9.30
N TYR A 50 -6.12 -8.02 -8.29
CA TYR A 50 -4.68 -7.92 -8.11
C TYR A 50 -4.10 -9.21 -7.51
N ARG A 51 -4.74 -9.79 -6.49
CA ARG A 51 -4.23 -11.02 -5.85
C ARG A 51 -4.30 -12.20 -6.81
N GLY A 52 -3.15 -12.83 -7.06
CA GLY A 52 -2.99 -13.93 -8.01
C GLY A 52 -2.70 -13.50 -9.43
N SER A 53 -2.73 -12.19 -9.72
CA SER A 53 -2.45 -11.65 -11.04
C SER A 53 -0.97 -11.73 -11.40
N ASP A 54 -0.67 -11.59 -12.69
CA ASP A 54 0.71 -11.47 -13.15
C ASP A 54 1.37 -10.16 -12.74
N SER A 55 0.58 -9.09 -12.48
CA SER A 55 1.09 -7.85 -11.89
C SER A 55 1.63 -8.10 -10.48
N GLU A 56 0.89 -8.81 -9.63
CA GLU A 56 1.35 -9.15 -8.28
C GLU A 56 2.67 -9.94 -8.33
N LYS A 57 2.78 -10.92 -9.23
CA LYS A 57 4.02 -11.71 -9.38
C LYS A 57 5.20 -10.83 -9.77
N ARG A 58 5.02 -9.94 -10.75
CA ARG A 58 6.06 -9.00 -11.20
C ARG A 58 6.50 -8.06 -10.09
N ASP A 59 5.55 -7.45 -9.39
CA ASP A 59 5.83 -6.53 -8.28
C ASP A 59 6.57 -7.25 -7.14
N LEU A 60 6.16 -8.47 -6.80
CA LEU A 60 6.82 -9.29 -5.78
C LEU A 60 8.27 -9.62 -6.16
N ILE A 61 8.51 -9.97 -7.42
CA ILE A 61 9.84 -10.28 -7.94
C ILE A 61 10.74 -9.03 -7.92
N ASP A 62 10.22 -7.87 -8.29
CA ASP A 62 10.98 -6.63 -8.30
C ASP A 62 11.32 -6.16 -6.89
N LEU A 63 10.36 -6.21 -5.96
CA LEU A 63 10.62 -5.97 -4.54
C LEU A 63 11.62 -6.98 -3.96
N TYR A 64 11.57 -8.25 -4.40
CA TYR A 64 12.55 -9.24 -3.98
C TYR A 64 13.96 -8.89 -4.43
N LYS A 65 14.14 -8.37 -5.66
CA LYS A 65 15.43 -7.89 -6.18
C LYS A 65 15.91 -6.67 -5.40
N GLU A 66 15.04 -5.70 -5.15
CA GLU A 66 15.37 -4.45 -4.44
C GLU A 66 15.81 -4.74 -2.99
N TRP A 67 15.00 -5.51 -2.26
CA TRP A 67 15.23 -5.80 -0.84
C TRP A 67 16.06 -7.06 -0.59
N LYS A 68 16.63 -7.66 -1.65
CA LYS A 68 17.53 -8.83 -1.60
C LYS A 68 16.92 -10.01 -0.81
N GLY A 69 15.61 -10.23 -0.96
CA GLY A 69 14.86 -11.29 -0.27
C GLY A 69 14.60 -11.04 1.22
N ASN A 70 14.68 -9.80 1.69
CA ASN A 70 14.18 -9.44 3.02
C ASN A 70 12.65 -9.36 3.02
N MET A 71 11.99 -10.48 3.32
CA MET A 71 10.54 -10.60 3.27
C MET A 71 9.81 -9.64 4.21
N SER A 72 10.39 -9.26 5.35
CA SER A 72 9.75 -8.29 6.24
C SER A 72 9.63 -6.90 5.60
N ARG A 73 10.59 -6.49 4.77
CA ARG A 73 10.49 -5.23 4.01
C ARG A 73 9.55 -5.37 2.84
N ILE A 74 9.61 -6.50 2.14
CA ILE A 74 8.73 -6.80 1.00
C ILE A 74 7.26 -6.74 1.42
N PHE A 75 6.87 -7.38 2.53
CA PHE A 75 5.50 -7.28 3.04
C PHE A 75 5.08 -5.87 3.45
N CYS A 76 6.00 -5.00 3.87
CA CYS A 76 5.67 -3.61 4.16
C CYS A 76 5.47 -2.77 2.89
N SER A 77 6.14 -3.13 1.79
CA SER A 77 6.06 -2.41 0.51
C SER A 77 4.99 -2.95 -0.43
N MET A 78 4.62 -4.22 -0.28
CA MET A 78 3.74 -4.93 -1.21
C MET A 78 2.27 -4.60 -0.95
N LEU A 79 1.55 -4.22 -2.02
CA LEU A 79 0.12 -3.95 -1.98
C LEU A 79 -0.67 -5.21 -1.64
N CYS A 80 -1.79 -5.03 -0.93
CA CYS A 80 -2.75 -6.10 -0.63
C CYS A 80 -2.12 -7.37 -0.02
N SER A 81 -1.03 -7.22 0.74
CA SER A 81 -0.28 -8.34 1.30
C SER A 81 -0.48 -8.48 2.81
N ASP A 82 -0.69 -9.72 3.29
CA ASP A 82 -0.72 -10.05 4.71
C ASP A 82 0.30 -11.16 5.01
N PRO A 83 1.30 -10.92 5.89
CA PRO A 83 2.30 -11.93 6.23
C PRO A 83 1.72 -13.25 6.75
N LYS A 84 0.53 -13.27 7.36
CA LYS A 84 -0.08 -14.50 7.88
C LYS A 84 -0.80 -15.30 6.79
N LEU A 85 -1.40 -14.61 5.83
CA LEU A 85 -2.20 -15.25 4.76
C LEU A 85 -1.35 -15.55 3.52
N ASP A 86 -0.48 -14.62 3.13
CA ASP A 86 0.24 -14.67 1.86
C ASP A 86 1.63 -15.31 1.96
N SER A 87 2.17 -15.57 3.15
CA SER A 87 3.53 -16.13 3.29
C SER A 87 3.74 -17.42 2.50
N HIS A 88 2.78 -18.34 2.50
CA HIS A 88 2.91 -19.58 1.74
C HIS A 88 2.83 -19.33 0.24
N ARG A 89 1.86 -18.51 -0.20
CA ARG A 89 1.65 -18.20 -1.62
C ARG A 89 2.83 -17.45 -2.24
N PHE A 90 3.37 -16.46 -1.51
CA PHE A 90 4.57 -15.72 -1.91
C PHE A 90 5.81 -16.61 -1.90
N LYS A 91 5.89 -17.56 -0.97
CA LYS A 91 6.97 -18.55 -0.98
C LYS A 91 6.94 -19.36 -2.26
N ASP A 92 5.77 -19.85 -2.67
CA ASP A 92 5.62 -20.67 -3.88
C ASP A 92 5.98 -19.88 -5.15
N ILE A 93 5.49 -18.65 -5.29
CA ILE A 93 5.83 -17.76 -6.41
C ILE A 93 7.35 -17.50 -6.48
N LEU A 94 7.98 -17.21 -5.33
CA LEU A 94 9.41 -16.94 -5.28
C LEU A 94 10.25 -18.21 -5.51
N ASP A 95 9.83 -19.37 -5.00
CA ASP A 95 10.51 -20.63 -5.24
C ASP A 95 10.44 -21.02 -6.73
N GLU A 96 9.31 -20.76 -7.40
CA GLU A 96 9.15 -20.90 -8.85
C GLU A 96 10.07 -19.94 -9.62
N ALA A 97 10.06 -18.64 -9.29
CA ALA A 97 10.92 -17.63 -9.92
C ALA A 97 12.42 -17.93 -9.72
N ILE A 98 12.81 -18.45 -8.55
CA ILE A 98 14.18 -18.91 -8.26
C ILE A 98 14.52 -20.13 -9.11
N SER A 99 13.61 -21.09 -9.24
CA SER A 99 13.83 -22.31 -10.03
C SER A 99 13.91 -22.01 -11.53
N ALA A 100 13.15 -21.04 -12.01
CA ALA A 100 13.23 -20.49 -13.36
C ALA A 100 14.50 -19.65 -13.60
N GLY A 101 15.24 -19.30 -12.54
CA GLY A 101 16.47 -18.51 -12.63
C GLY A 101 16.26 -17.00 -12.78
N GLU A 102 15.03 -16.50 -12.63
CA GLU A 102 14.71 -15.07 -12.75
C GLU A 102 15.29 -14.26 -11.58
N VAL A 103 15.35 -14.86 -10.39
CA VAL A 103 15.95 -14.24 -9.20
C VAL A 103 16.89 -15.19 -8.47
N LYS A 104 17.91 -14.63 -7.84
CA LYS A 104 18.89 -15.41 -7.06
C LYS A 104 18.34 -15.71 -5.66
N ARG A 105 18.50 -16.96 -5.23
CA ARG A 105 18.20 -17.37 -3.86
C ARG A 105 19.15 -16.64 -2.88
N THR A 106 18.60 -15.91 -1.92
CA THR A 106 19.40 -15.19 -0.90
C THR A 106 19.34 -15.89 0.46
N LYS A 107 20.34 -15.66 1.32
CA LYS A 107 20.37 -16.21 2.69
C LYS A 107 19.18 -15.72 3.53
N ALA A 108 18.77 -14.47 3.34
CA ALA A 108 17.62 -13.88 4.04
C ALA A 108 16.32 -14.62 3.67
N TYR A 109 16.11 -14.86 2.38
CA TYR A 109 14.96 -15.63 1.90
C TYR A 109 15.00 -17.08 2.38
N GLN A 110 16.14 -17.76 2.32
CA GLN A 110 16.27 -19.14 2.82
C GLN A 110 15.85 -19.29 4.29
N LYS A 111 16.31 -18.37 5.14
CA LYS A 111 15.93 -18.36 6.57
C LYS A 111 14.43 -18.16 6.75
N TRP A 112 13.83 -17.26 5.97
CA TRP A 112 12.39 -17.02 6.00
C TRP A 112 11.61 -18.24 5.48
N ALA A 113 11.99 -18.79 4.32
CA ALA A 113 11.31 -19.91 3.68
C ALA A 113 11.29 -21.16 4.58
N LYS A 114 12.39 -21.41 5.31
CA LYS A 114 12.44 -22.49 6.32
C LYS A 114 11.41 -22.29 7.43
N ARG A 115 11.30 -21.07 7.97
CA ARG A 115 10.31 -20.74 9.00
C ARG A 115 8.87 -20.90 8.48
N ILE A 116 8.62 -20.54 7.23
CA ILE A 116 7.30 -20.71 6.61
C ILE A 116 6.97 -22.18 6.41
N SER A 117 7.92 -23.03 6.01
CA SER A 117 7.66 -24.48 5.89
C SER A 117 7.35 -25.17 7.23
N GLU A 118 7.78 -24.59 8.35
CA GLU A 118 7.47 -25.08 9.70
C GLU A 118 6.10 -24.59 10.20
N THR A 119 5.52 -23.58 9.54
CA THR A 119 4.24 -22.98 9.90
C THR A 119 3.11 -23.69 9.16
N LYS A 120 1.95 -23.88 9.82
CA LYS A 120 0.78 -24.47 9.16
C LYS A 120 0.26 -23.52 8.07
N PRO A 121 0.02 -24.01 6.83
CA PRO A 121 -0.57 -23.18 5.80
C PRO A 121 -1.96 -22.69 6.23
N PRO A 122 -2.32 -21.44 5.92
CA PRO A 122 -3.65 -20.94 6.21
C PRO A 122 -4.71 -21.73 5.43
N THR A 123 -5.83 -22.04 6.08
CA THR A 123 -6.92 -22.87 5.53
C THR A 123 -7.48 -22.34 4.23
N ASN A 124 -7.51 -21.01 4.06
CA ASN A 124 -7.92 -20.38 2.81
C ASN A 124 -7.12 -19.08 2.58
N PRO A 125 -6.02 -19.11 1.80
CA PRO A 125 -5.14 -17.96 1.58
C PRO A 125 -5.82 -16.79 0.84
N LEU A 126 -6.83 -17.09 0.02
CA LEU A 126 -7.57 -16.13 -0.81
C LEU A 126 -8.87 -15.68 -0.16
N GLU A 127 -9.29 -16.29 0.95
CA GLU A 127 -10.50 -15.86 1.64
C GLU A 127 -10.33 -14.44 2.19
N ARG A 128 -11.27 -13.58 1.81
CA ARG A 128 -11.38 -12.23 2.37
C ARG A 128 -11.43 -12.32 3.89
N ARG A 129 -10.80 -11.34 4.55
CA ARG A 129 -11.21 -10.94 5.90
C ARG A 129 -12.70 -10.63 5.82
N GLY A 130 -13.56 -11.53 6.31
CA GLY A 130 -14.96 -11.26 6.50
C GLY A 130 -15.09 -9.98 7.35
N LYS A 131 -15.86 -9.01 6.84
CA LYS A 131 -16.10 -7.69 7.42
C LYS A 131 -15.97 -7.68 8.95
N SER A 132 -14.90 -7.08 9.47
CA SER A 132 -15.01 -6.44 10.78
C SER A 132 -15.95 -5.26 10.57
N LYS A 133 -17.20 -5.38 11.04
CA LYS A 133 -18.11 -4.23 11.21
C LYS A 133 -17.33 -3.20 12.03
N LYS A 134 -16.77 -2.17 11.39
CA LYS A 134 -16.24 -1.00 12.08
C LYS A 134 -17.28 0.09 11.99
N GLU A 135 -17.53 0.67 13.15
CA GLU A 135 -18.56 1.65 13.47
C GLU A 135 -18.57 2.84 12.50
N PRO A 136 -19.74 3.51 12.33
CA PRO A 136 -19.85 4.65 11.45
C PRO A 136 -18.84 5.70 11.86
N GLU A 137 -17.83 5.85 11.01
CA GLU A 137 -17.08 7.06 10.68
C GLU A 137 -17.35 8.19 11.68
N ALA A 138 -16.72 8.10 12.86
CA ALA A 138 -16.66 9.24 13.75
C ALA A 138 -16.01 10.37 12.94
N ASP A 139 -16.83 11.35 12.64
CA ASP A 139 -16.58 12.44 11.71
C ASP A 139 -15.18 13.01 11.94
N LEU A 140 -14.28 12.79 10.97
CA LEU A 140 -12.91 13.29 11.02
C LEU A 140 -12.89 14.82 11.22
N PHE A 141 -13.98 15.49 10.85
CA PHE A 141 -14.21 16.91 11.04
C PHE A 141 -14.31 17.31 12.53
N ALA A 142 -14.79 16.43 13.40
CA ALA A 142 -14.95 16.68 14.83
C ALA A 142 -13.61 16.62 15.60
N ILE A 143 -12.57 16.00 15.04
CA ILE A 143 -11.24 15.90 15.67
C ILE A 143 -10.38 17.14 15.36
N ILE A 144 -10.72 17.88 14.31
CA ILE A 144 -9.98 19.04 13.82
C ILE A 144 -10.65 20.36 14.24
N SER A 145 -11.84 20.30 14.86
CA SER A 145 -12.61 21.47 15.33
C SER A 145 -12.23 21.92 16.73
#